data_AF-A0A1C1D239-F1
#
_entry.id   AF-A0A1C1D239-F1
#
_cell.length_a   1.000
_cell.length_b   1.000
_cell.length_c   1.000
_cell.angle_alpha   90.00
_cell.angle_beta   90.00
_cell.angle_gamma   90.00
#
_symmetry.space_group_name_H-M   'P 1'
#
loop_
_entity.id
_entity.type
_entity.pdbx_description
1 polymer ?
#
loop_
_entity_poly.entity_id
_entity_poly.type
_entity_poly.pdbx_seq_one_letter_code
_entity_poly.pdbx_strand_id
1 'polypeptide(L)'
;MDKGLNSLLSWGIENSDASRNPDQPIQEPKGLSEEVLRSLMGGPSDADLMKEAMAIITSSDPDITHDSKMTAFDNFEQLVEQIDNANNMEPLGLWTPLLDQLSSASADLRRMAAWCVGTAVQNNAKAQERLLALNGIEKLVQVSLDDADKATRKKAVYALSSAIRNYQPAMNEAVKRLPKDIVGPDHVSATDMDVIDAIMGKLRDIQ
;
A
#
# COMPACT_ATOMS: atom_id res chain seq x y z
N MET A 1 -8.29 19.71 -21.75
CA MET A 1 -7.59 19.71 -23.05
C MET A 1 -6.19 19.20 -22.79
N ASP A 2 -5.93 17.94 -23.15
CA ASP A 2 -4.68 17.26 -22.77
C ASP A 2 -3.52 17.84 -23.57
N LYS A 3 -2.62 18.54 -22.88
CA LYS A 3 -1.41 19.13 -23.49
C LYS A 3 -0.59 18.08 -24.23
N GLY A 4 -0.54 16.85 -23.72
CA GLY A 4 0.14 15.72 -24.33
C GLY A 4 -0.41 15.32 -25.71
N LEU A 5 -1.74 15.37 -25.91
CA LEU A 5 -2.34 15.05 -27.22
C LEU A 5 -2.00 16.11 -28.27
N ASN A 6 -1.99 17.40 -27.88
CA ASN A 6 -1.61 18.47 -28.81
C ASN A 6 -0.14 18.39 -29.23
N SER A 7 0.76 18.10 -28.29
CA SER A 7 2.19 17.91 -28.61
C SER A 7 2.45 16.63 -29.40
N LEU A 8 1.64 15.58 -29.23
CA LEU A 8 1.67 14.38 -30.08
C LEU A 8 1.25 14.67 -31.50
N LEU A 9 0.17 15.42 -31.67
CA LEU A 9 -0.30 15.83 -32.99
C LEU A 9 0.73 16.73 -33.67
N SER A 10 1.34 17.69 -32.96
CA SER A 10 2.40 18.51 -33.54
C SER A 10 3.63 17.68 -33.90
N TRP A 11 4.06 16.76 -33.03
CA TRP A 11 5.17 15.85 -33.32
C TRP A 11 4.87 14.94 -34.51
N GLY A 12 3.66 14.36 -34.56
CA GLY A 12 3.21 13.51 -35.66
C GLY A 12 3.18 14.28 -36.97
N ILE A 13 2.69 15.52 -36.97
CA ILE A 13 2.70 16.40 -38.15
C ILE A 13 4.15 16.74 -38.55
N GLU A 14 5.02 17.11 -37.61
CA GLU A 14 6.42 17.48 -37.90
C GLU A 14 7.26 16.32 -38.44
N ASN A 15 6.93 15.08 -38.07
CA ASN A 15 7.69 13.88 -38.46
C ASN A 15 7.00 13.04 -39.56
N SER A 16 5.82 13.46 -40.03
CA SER A 16 5.12 12.82 -41.14
C SER A 16 5.77 13.12 -42.50
N ASP A 17 5.65 12.21 -43.46
CA ASP A 17 6.17 12.44 -44.82
C ASP A 17 5.53 13.66 -45.51
N ALA A 18 4.30 14.03 -45.12
CA ALA A 18 3.57 15.16 -45.69
C ALA A 18 4.19 16.54 -45.39
N SER A 19 5.04 16.65 -44.36
CA SER A 19 5.70 17.89 -43.94
C SER A 19 7.20 17.90 -44.29
N ARG A 20 7.73 16.83 -44.90
CA ARG A 20 9.13 16.75 -45.33
C ARG A 20 9.38 17.64 -46.54
N ASN A 21 10.27 18.62 -46.37
CA ASN A 21 10.83 19.39 -47.48
C ASN A 21 11.99 18.59 -48.10
N PRO A 22 11.93 18.18 -49.38
CA PRO A 22 12.97 17.38 -50.03
C PRO A 22 14.34 18.07 -50.09
N ASP A 23 14.41 19.40 -49.91
CA ASP A 23 15.67 20.16 -49.93
C ASP A 23 16.35 20.29 -48.54
N GLN A 24 15.75 19.75 -47.46
CA GLN A 24 16.38 19.77 -46.13
C GLN A 24 17.00 18.42 -45.76
N PRO A 25 18.17 18.40 -45.08
CA PRO A 25 18.72 17.18 -44.52
C PRO A 25 17.70 16.51 -43.61
N ILE A 26 17.59 15.18 -43.67
CA ILE A 26 16.77 14.40 -42.75
C ILE A 26 17.26 14.72 -41.33
N GLN A 27 16.48 15.49 -40.57
CA GLN A 27 16.71 15.68 -39.15
C GLN A 27 16.24 14.41 -38.43
N GLU A 28 17.06 13.89 -37.51
CA GLU A 28 16.59 12.87 -36.58
C GLU A 28 15.35 13.42 -35.87
N PRO A 29 14.26 12.64 -35.77
CA PRO A 29 13.06 13.06 -35.06
C PRO A 29 13.45 13.58 -33.69
N LYS A 30 13.05 14.81 -33.35
CA LYS A 30 13.13 15.25 -31.95
C LYS A 30 12.39 14.21 -31.13
N GLY A 31 13.06 13.57 -30.16
CA GLY A 31 12.41 12.56 -29.34
C GLY A 31 11.12 13.11 -28.71
N LEU A 32 10.09 12.25 -28.59
CA LEU A 32 8.89 12.59 -27.82
C LEU A 32 9.30 12.92 -26.38
N SER A 33 8.72 13.96 -25.78
CA SER A 33 8.99 14.27 -24.37
C SER A 33 8.50 13.13 -23.47
N GLU A 34 9.11 12.98 -22.30
CA GLU A 34 8.69 11.96 -21.32
C GLU A 34 7.21 12.10 -20.94
N GLU A 35 6.71 13.33 -20.79
CA GLU A 35 5.29 13.61 -20.53
C GLU A 35 4.39 13.11 -21.65
N VAL A 36 4.81 13.30 -22.91
CA VAL A 36 4.07 12.81 -24.07
C VAL A 36 4.07 11.29 -24.11
N LEU A 37 5.23 10.66 -23.89
CA LEU A 37 5.34 9.21 -23.82
C LEU A 37 4.46 8.64 -22.70
N ARG A 38 4.42 9.27 -21.53
CA ARG A 38 3.51 8.89 -20.43
C ARG A 38 2.03 9.03 -20.83
N SER A 39 1.68 10.13 -21.51
CA SER A 39 0.31 10.33 -21.99
C SER A 39 -0.10 9.30 -23.04
N LEU A 40 0.83 8.89 -23.93
CA LEU A 40 0.62 7.79 -24.89
C LEU A 40 0.44 6.44 -24.19
N MET A 41 1.20 6.22 -23.13
CA MET A 41 1.18 4.98 -22.35
C MET A 41 0.00 4.89 -21.37
N GLY A 42 -0.92 5.86 -21.40
CA GLY A 42 -2.15 5.83 -20.61
C GLY A 42 -2.08 6.51 -19.24
N GLY A 43 -1.03 7.30 -18.97
CA GLY A 43 -0.82 7.97 -17.69
C GLY A 43 0.24 7.27 -16.80
N PRO A 44 0.36 7.67 -15.53
CA PRO A 44 1.26 7.00 -14.58
C PRO A 44 0.84 5.54 -14.40
N SER A 45 1.83 4.65 -14.24
CA SER A 45 1.55 3.26 -13.88
C SER A 45 1.06 3.16 -12.44
N ASP A 46 0.40 2.06 -12.07
CA ASP A 46 0.05 1.78 -10.67
C ASP A 46 1.28 1.84 -9.76
N ALA A 47 2.45 1.40 -10.25
CA ALA A 47 3.71 1.51 -9.54
C ALA A 47 4.16 2.96 -9.29
N ASP A 48 3.89 3.86 -10.24
CA ASP A 48 4.18 5.30 -10.07
C ASP A 48 3.21 5.92 -9.07
N LEU A 49 1.91 5.59 -9.17
CA LEU A 49 0.88 6.07 -8.26
C LEU A 49 1.11 5.60 -6.81
N MET A 50 1.50 4.34 -6.62
CA MET A 50 1.84 3.80 -5.30
C MET A 50 3.05 4.52 -4.67
N LYS A 51 4.08 4.83 -5.47
CA LYS A 51 5.26 5.58 -5.00
C LYS A 51 4.90 7.02 -4.66
N GLU A 52 4.09 7.68 -5.48
CA GLU A 52 3.62 9.04 -5.24
C GLU A 52 2.81 9.12 -3.94
N ALA A 53 1.86 8.20 -3.75
CA ALA A 53 1.08 8.12 -2.52
C ALA A 53 1.98 7.93 -1.28
N MET A 54 2.95 7.00 -1.34
CA MET A 54 3.87 6.77 -0.22
C MET A 54 4.78 7.98 0.06
N ALA A 55 5.21 8.70 -0.99
CA ALA A 55 5.98 9.94 -0.84
C ALA A 55 5.18 11.00 -0.09
N ILE A 56 3.89 11.18 -0.41
CA ILE A 56 3.00 12.11 0.30
C ILE A 56 2.79 11.67 1.75
N ILE A 57 2.50 10.39 2.00
CA ILE A 57 2.27 9.82 3.33
C ILE A 57 3.46 10.09 4.26
N THR A 58 4.66 9.80 3.77
CA THR A 58 5.92 9.92 4.53
C THR A 58 6.51 11.32 4.56
N SER A 59 5.96 12.26 3.79
CA SER A 59 6.53 13.60 3.65
C SER A 59 6.62 14.33 4.99
N SER A 60 7.78 14.97 5.24
CA SER A 60 8.00 15.92 6.32
C SER A 60 7.82 17.37 5.88
N ASP A 61 7.37 17.59 4.65
CA ASP A 61 7.11 18.92 4.10
C ASP A 61 5.88 19.56 4.80
N PRO A 62 6.02 20.75 5.42
CA PRO A 62 4.91 21.44 6.08
C PRO A 62 3.77 21.84 5.13
N ASP A 63 4.01 21.94 3.81
CA ASP A 63 2.98 22.26 2.83
C ASP A 63 2.07 21.05 2.53
N ILE A 64 2.51 19.83 2.88
CA ILE A 64 1.69 18.61 2.78
C ILE A 64 0.79 18.50 4.00
N THR A 65 -0.48 18.84 3.79
CA THR A 65 -1.51 18.82 4.85
C THR A 65 -1.85 17.40 5.30
N HIS A 66 -2.45 17.29 6.49
CA HIS A 66 -3.01 16.02 6.98
C HIS A 66 -4.02 15.43 5.98
N ASP A 67 -4.92 16.23 5.43
CA ASP A 67 -5.92 15.79 4.45
C ASP A 67 -5.29 15.24 3.16
N SER A 68 -4.18 15.82 2.71
CA SER A 68 -3.40 15.29 1.58
C SER A 68 -2.82 13.91 1.90
N LYS A 69 -2.34 13.69 3.13
CA LYS A 69 -1.87 12.36 3.57
C LYS A 69 -3.00 11.36 3.66
N MET A 70 -4.18 11.77 4.14
CA MET A 70 -5.37 10.90 4.19
C MET A 70 -5.81 10.49 2.78
N THR A 71 -5.86 11.44 1.85
CA THR A 71 -6.16 11.16 0.44
C THR A 71 -5.13 10.22 -0.18
N ALA A 72 -3.84 10.42 0.10
CA ALA A 72 -2.78 9.53 -0.37
C ALA A 72 -2.91 8.11 0.20
N PHE A 73 -3.29 7.97 1.47
CA PHE A 73 -3.59 6.68 2.06
C PHE A 73 -4.79 6.00 1.39
N ASP A 74 -5.90 6.71 1.15
CA ASP A 74 -7.07 6.15 0.48
C ASP A 74 -6.72 5.68 -0.95
N ASN A 75 -5.94 6.47 -1.70
CA ASN A 75 -5.46 6.09 -3.03
C ASN A 75 -4.54 4.86 -2.98
N PHE A 76 -3.61 4.83 -2.01
CA PHE A 76 -2.72 3.69 -1.84
C PHE A 76 -3.48 2.42 -1.48
N GLU A 77 -4.48 2.52 -0.59
CA GLU A 77 -5.32 1.41 -0.16
C GLU A 77 -6.07 0.79 -1.34
N GLN A 78 -6.71 1.62 -2.19
CA GLN A 78 -7.38 1.18 -3.42
C GLN A 78 -6.43 0.47 -4.38
N LEU A 79 -5.19 0.96 -4.53
CA LEU A 79 -4.21 0.33 -5.42
C LEU A 79 -3.80 -1.07 -4.92
N VAL A 80 -3.62 -1.23 -3.60
CA VAL A 80 -3.20 -2.52 -3.01
C VAL A 80 -4.36 -3.51 -2.79
N GLU A 81 -5.60 -3.14 -3.11
CA GLU A 81 -6.69 -4.13 -3.29
C GLU A 81 -6.35 -5.13 -4.40
N GLN A 82 -5.57 -4.69 -5.41
CA GLN A 82 -5.06 -5.58 -6.44
C GLN A 82 -3.85 -6.36 -5.93
N ILE A 83 -3.96 -7.70 -5.95
CA ILE A 83 -2.93 -8.61 -5.44
C ILE A 83 -1.56 -8.36 -6.11
N ASP A 84 -1.54 -8.04 -7.41
CA ASP A 84 -0.28 -7.74 -8.12
C ASP A 84 0.39 -6.46 -7.60
N ASN A 85 -0.39 -5.42 -7.29
CA ASN A 85 0.13 -4.18 -6.71
C ASN A 85 0.61 -4.38 -5.27
N ALA A 86 -0.17 -5.10 -4.45
CA ALA A 86 0.24 -5.50 -3.10
C ALA A 86 1.58 -6.28 -3.13
N ASN A 87 1.75 -7.18 -4.09
CA ASN A 87 2.98 -7.93 -4.28
C ASN A 87 4.15 -7.07 -4.80
N ASN A 88 3.86 -6.00 -5.55
CA ASN A 88 4.86 -5.04 -6.01
C ASN A 88 5.35 -4.09 -4.90
N MET A 89 4.68 -4.00 -3.75
CA MET A 89 5.19 -3.20 -2.63
C MET A 89 6.59 -3.62 -2.17
N GLU A 90 6.94 -4.90 -2.27
CA GLU A 90 8.28 -5.40 -1.92
C GLU A 90 9.38 -4.85 -2.84
N PRO A 91 9.36 -5.10 -4.17
CA PRO A 91 10.38 -4.57 -5.06
C PRO A 91 10.37 -3.04 -5.14
N LEU A 92 9.24 -2.38 -4.84
CA LEU A 92 9.16 -0.93 -4.78
C LEU A 92 9.61 -0.33 -3.43
N GLY A 93 9.92 -1.15 -2.42
CA GLY A 93 10.40 -0.69 -1.12
C GLY A 93 9.33 0.01 -0.26
N LEU A 94 8.05 -0.29 -0.47
CA LEU A 94 6.92 0.45 0.12
C LEU A 94 6.42 -0.15 1.45
N TRP A 95 6.82 -1.38 1.79
CA TRP A 95 6.42 -2.00 3.06
C TRP A 95 6.98 -1.28 4.28
N THR A 96 8.28 -0.98 4.30
CA THR A 96 8.93 -0.30 5.44
C THR A 96 8.30 1.06 5.74
N PRO A 97 8.19 2.00 4.77
CA PRO A 97 7.57 3.29 5.05
C PRO A 97 6.11 3.18 5.49
N LEU A 98 5.35 2.20 4.97
CA LEU A 98 3.99 1.93 5.44
C LEU A 98 3.97 1.43 6.90
N LEU A 99 4.83 0.48 7.25
CA LEU A 99 4.90 -0.10 8.60
C LEU A 99 5.44 0.90 9.63
N ASP A 100 6.18 1.92 9.22
CA ASP A 100 6.62 3.00 10.11
C ASP A 100 5.46 3.92 10.51
N GLN A 101 4.44 4.06 9.65
CA GLN A 101 3.24 4.84 9.97
C GLN A 101 2.39 4.21 11.08
N LEU A 102 2.54 2.91 11.38
CA LEU A 102 1.93 2.26 12.55
C LEU A 102 2.44 2.83 13.89
N SER A 103 3.54 3.56 13.88
CA SER A 103 4.09 4.26 15.05
C SER A 103 3.95 5.79 14.95
N SER A 104 3.15 6.28 14.01
CA SER A 104 2.89 7.71 13.85
C SER A 104 2.24 8.33 15.09
N ALA A 105 2.57 9.60 15.39
CA ALA A 105 1.89 10.34 16.45
C ALA A 105 0.39 10.52 16.16
N SER A 106 0.00 10.58 14.88
CA SER A 106 -1.39 10.73 14.46
C SER A 106 -2.11 9.38 14.45
N ALA A 107 -3.19 9.28 15.22
CA ALA A 107 -4.05 8.09 15.24
C ALA A 107 -4.63 7.77 13.86
N ASP A 108 -4.99 8.80 13.08
CA ASP A 108 -5.49 8.62 11.73
C ASP A 108 -4.48 7.93 10.81
N LEU A 109 -3.21 8.34 10.86
CA LEU A 109 -2.16 7.73 10.04
C LEU A 109 -1.88 6.29 10.47
N ARG A 110 -1.86 6.00 11.78
CA ARG A 110 -1.75 4.61 12.27
C ARG A 110 -2.91 3.74 11.80
N ARG A 111 -4.14 4.27 11.86
CA ARG A 111 -5.35 3.59 11.40
C ARG A 111 -5.32 3.30 9.90
N MET A 112 -4.95 4.28 9.09
CA MET A 112 -4.85 4.11 7.64
C MET A 112 -3.72 3.16 7.24
N ALA A 113 -2.58 3.22 7.93
CA ALA A 113 -1.49 2.27 7.74
C ALA A 113 -1.93 0.83 8.03
N ALA A 114 -2.61 0.61 9.15
CA ALA A 114 -3.20 -0.69 9.48
C ALA A 114 -4.20 -1.14 8.41
N TRP A 115 -5.02 -0.23 7.88
CA TRP A 115 -5.94 -0.56 6.79
C TRP A 115 -5.20 -1.05 5.55
N CYS A 116 -4.27 -0.25 5.02
CA CYS A 116 -3.49 -0.62 3.83
C CYS A 116 -2.75 -1.95 4.01
N VAL A 117 -2.15 -2.17 5.18
CA VAL A 117 -1.51 -3.46 5.52
C VAL A 117 -2.52 -4.60 5.47
N GLY A 118 -3.68 -4.44 6.09
CA GLY A 118 -4.73 -5.46 6.11
C GLY A 118 -5.24 -5.80 4.71
N THR A 119 -5.45 -4.79 3.86
CA THR A 119 -5.86 -4.97 2.47
C THR A 119 -4.79 -5.70 1.65
N ALA A 120 -3.52 -5.27 1.72
CA ALA A 120 -2.43 -5.86 0.96
C ALA A 120 -2.20 -7.36 1.26
N VAL A 121 -2.42 -7.80 2.51
CA VAL A 121 -2.17 -9.18 2.93
C VAL A 121 -3.40 -10.09 2.87
N GLN A 122 -4.60 -9.54 2.67
CA GLN A 122 -5.83 -10.33 2.70
C GLN A 122 -5.83 -11.38 1.59
N ASN A 123 -5.88 -12.66 1.98
CA ASN A 123 -5.82 -13.80 1.06
C ASN A 123 -4.59 -13.76 0.12
N ASN A 124 -3.48 -13.16 0.56
CA ASN A 124 -2.26 -12.99 -0.23
C ASN A 124 -1.03 -13.51 0.52
N ALA A 125 -0.70 -14.79 0.33
CA ALA A 125 0.40 -15.47 1.03
C ALA A 125 1.76 -14.79 0.84
N LYS A 126 2.04 -14.23 -0.35
CA LYS A 126 3.31 -13.54 -0.62
C LYS A 126 3.44 -12.24 0.18
N ALA A 127 2.38 -11.45 0.26
CA ALA A 127 2.35 -10.26 1.10
C ALA A 127 2.36 -10.61 2.60
N GLN A 128 1.67 -11.68 3.03
CA GLN A 128 1.72 -12.18 4.40
C GLN A 128 3.16 -12.62 4.79
N GLU A 129 3.86 -13.31 3.90
CA GLU A 129 5.27 -13.68 4.07
C GLU A 129 6.15 -12.43 4.24
N ARG A 130 5.97 -11.44 3.37
CA ARG A 130 6.75 -10.19 3.45
C ARG A 130 6.46 -9.40 4.72
N LEU A 131 5.19 -9.30 5.12
CA LEU A 131 4.79 -8.66 6.37
C LEU A 131 5.45 -9.33 7.58
N LEU A 132 5.46 -10.67 7.62
CA LEU A 132 6.11 -11.43 8.67
C LEU A 132 7.63 -11.19 8.71
N ALA A 133 8.29 -11.20 7.54
CA ALA A 133 9.74 -10.99 7.43
C ALA A 133 10.19 -9.60 7.92
N LEU A 134 9.29 -8.61 7.92
CA LEU A 134 9.54 -7.23 8.39
C LEU A 134 9.02 -6.98 9.82
N ASN A 135 8.76 -8.03 10.60
CA ASN A 135 8.18 -7.94 11.96
C ASN A 135 6.83 -7.19 12.00
N GLY A 136 6.08 -7.20 10.90
CA GLY A 136 4.80 -6.52 10.81
C GLY A 136 3.74 -7.12 11.74
N ILE A 137 3.82 -8.42 12.03
CA ILE A 137 2.92 -9.08 13.01
C ILE A 137 3.11 -8.49 14.41
N GLU A 138 4.35 -8.26 14.83
CA GLU A 138 4.66 -7.63 16.13
C GLU A 138 4.05 -6.23 16.23
N LYS A 139 4.27 -5.40 15.19
CA LYS A 139 3.72 -4.04 15.13
C LYS A 139 2.19 -4.05 15.19
N LEU A 140 1.53 -4.96 14.44
CA LEU A 140 0.07 -5.07 14.45
C LEU A 140 -0.47 -5.54 15.80
N VAL A 141 0.19 -6.50 16.46
CA VAL A 141 -0.19 -6.94 17.82
C VAL A 141 -0.06 -5.78 18.80
N GLN A 142 1.04 -5.04 18.77
CA GLN A 142 1.26 -3.88 19.63
C GLN A 142 0.14 -2.83 19.44
N VAL A 143 -0.15 -2.43 18.20
CA VAL A 143 -1.23 -1.46 17.93
C VAL A 143 -2.61 -2.02 18.32
N SER A 144 -2.84 -3.32 18.17
CA SER A 144 -4.12 -3.93 18.54
C SER A 144 -4.37 -3.93 20.06
N LEU A 145 -3.31 -4.02 20.86
CA LEU A 145 -3.38 -4.08 22.32
C LEU A 145 -3.29 -2.69 22.97
N ASP A 146 -2.35 -1.86 22.51
CA ASP A 146 -1.84 -0.72 23.30
C ASP A 146 -2.24 0.65 22.74
N ASP A 147 -2.85 0.71 21.54
CA ASP A 147 -3.20 2.01 20.95
C ASP A 147 -4.31 2.72 21.74
N ALA A 148 -4.08 4.00 22.08
CA ALA A 148 -5.06 4.80 22.81
C ALA A 148 -6.37 5.02 22.02
N ASP A 149 -6.30 5.06 20.68
CA ASP A 149 -7.47 5.26 19.84
C ASP A 149 -8.15 3.92 19.49
N LYS A 150 -9.40 3.77 19.92
CA LYS A 150 -10.18 2.54 19.72
C LYS A 150 -10.41 2.22 18.24
N ALA A 151 -10.57 3.23 17.38
CA ALA A 151 -10.76 3.01 15.95
C ALA A 151 -9.49 2.44 15.30
N THR A 152 -8.33 2.94 15.73
CA THR A 152 -7.01 2.44 15.33
C THR A 152 -6.79 1.00 15.80
N ARG A 153 -7.09 0.67 17.08
CA ARG A 153 -7.04 -0.73 17.56
C ARG A 153 -7.88 -1.65 16.71
N LYS A 154 -9.15 -1.30 16.45
CA LYS A 154 -10.06 -2.12 15.63
C LYS A 154 -9.53 -2.37 14.21
N LYS A 155 -8.89 -1.37 13.61
CA LYS A 155 -8.31 -1.51 12.27
C LYS A 155 -7.03 -2.34 12.29
N ALA A 156 -6.20 -2.23 13.33
CA ALA A 156 -5.07 -3.14 13.54
C ALA A 156 -5.52 -4.60 13.73
N VAL A 157 -6.64 -4.83 14.44
CA VAL A 157 -7.22 -6.19 14.56
C VAL A 157 -7.71 -6.71 13.20
N TYR A 158 -8.31 -5.87 12.36
CA TYR A 158 -8.64 -6.24 10.97
C TYR A 158 -7.39 -6.67 10.18
N ALA A 159 -6.32 -5.90 10.27
CA ALA A 159 -5.06 -6.19 9.60
C ALA A 159 -4.42 -7.48 10.11
N LEU A 160 -4.40 -7.67 11.43
CA LEU A 160 -3.89 -8.88 12.07
C LEU A 160 -4.70 -10.11 11.64
N SER A 161 -6.04 -10.00 11.60
CA SER A 161 -6.90 -11.09 11.12
C SER A 161 -6.57 -11.46 9.67
N SER A 162 -6.39 -10.47 8.80
CA SER A 162 -6.03 -10.67 7.40
C SER A 162 -4.63 -11.30 7.25
N ALA A 163 -3.69 -10.94 8.11
CA ALA A 163 -2.32 -11.43 8.09
C ALA A 163 -2.17 -12.90 8.53
N ILE A 164 -3.00 -13.38 9.46
CA ILE A 164 -2.86 -14.71 10.06
C ILE A 164 -3.77 -15.77 9.41
N ARG A 165 -4.88 -15.37 8.79
CA ARG A 165 -5.80 -16.33 8.15
C ARG A 165 -5.13 -17.06 7.01
N ASN A 166 -5.25 -18.38 7.03
CA ASN A 166 -4.66 -19.31 6.05
C ASN A 166 -3.12 -19.20 5.94
N TYR A 167 -2.45 -18.59 6.91
CA TYR A 167 -1.00 -18.45 6.94
C TYR A 167 -0.41 -18.77 8.32
N GLN A 168 -0.08 -20.05 8.52
CA GLN A 168 0.38 -20.59 9.80
C GLN A 168 1.63 -19.89 10.38
N PRO A 169 2.63 -19.47 9.59
CA PRO A 169 3.79 -18.76 10.13
C PRO A 169 3.42 -17.46 10.86
N ALA A 170 2.52 -16.64 10.30
CA ALA A 170 2.06 -15.42 10.96
C ALA A 170 1.15 -15.72 12.16
N MET A 171 0.29 -16.74 12.08
CA MET A 171 -0.51 -17.20 13.22
C MET A 171 0.39 -17.59 14.41
N ASN A 172 1.41 -18.40 14.16
CA ASN A 172 2.37 -18.80 15.18
C ASN A 172 3.06 -17.58 15.82
N GLU A 173 3.42 -16.58 15.01
CA GLU A 173 4.05 -15.37 15.52
C GLU A 173 3.09 -14.51 16.35
N ALA A 174 1.82 -14.40 15.94
CA ALA A 174 0.79 -13.70 16.71
C ALA A 174 0.52 -14.39 18.06
N VAL A 175 0.40 -15.72 18.08
CA VAL A 175 0.16 -16.52 19.30
C VAL A 175 1.25 -16.35 20.35
N LYS A 176 2.51 -16.18 19.94
CA LYS A 176 3.63 -15.92 20.87
C LYS A 176 3.51 -14.57 21.59
N ARG A 177 2.86 -13.59 20.95
CA ARG A 177 2.88 -12.18 21.35
C ARG A 177 1.58 -11.73 22.01
N LEU A 178 0.48 -12.38 21.68
CA LEU A 178 -0.83 -12.09 22.24
C LEU A 178 -0.95 -12.63 23.69
N PRO A 179 -1.63 -11.91 24.58
CA PRO A 179 -1.93 -12.38 25.94
C PRO A 179 -2.67 -13.73 25.96
N LYS A 180 -2.37 -14.57 26.97
CA LYS A 180 -2.91 -15.93 27.08
C LYS A 180 -4.42 -15.98 27.30
N ASP A 181 -4.97 -14.97 27.97
CA ASP A 181 -6.42 -14.80 28.16
C ASP A 181 -7.15 -14.49 26.84
N ILE A 182 -6.45 -13.89 25.87
CA ILE A 182 -6.97 -13.65 24.53
C ILE A 182 -6.86 -14.92 23.69
N VAL A 183 -5.66 -15.47 23.52
CA VAL A 183 -5.41 -16.59 22.61
C VAL A 183 -6.05 -17.88 23.12
N GLY A 184 -5.82 -18.23 24.39
CA GLY A 184 -6.10 -19.56 24.92
C GLY A 184 -4.92 -20.52 24.71
N PRO A 185 -4.97 -21.43 23.70
CA PRO A 185 -3.96 -22.47 23.54
C PRO A 185 -2.62 -21.96 23.00
N ASP A 186 -1.57 -22.74 23.21
CA ASP A 186 -0.22 -22.45 22.69
C ASP A 186 -0.09 -22.66 21.17
N HIS A 187 -1.05 -23.38 20.59
CA HIS A 187 -1.11 -23.63 19.16
C HIS A 187 -2.54 -23.39 18.67
N VAL A 188 -2.64 -22.57 17.62
CA VAL A 188 -3.89 -22.25 16.93
C VAL A 188 -3.66 -22.51 15.44
N SER A 189 -4.57 -23.24 14.80
CA SER A 189 -4.53 -23.43 13.36
C SER A 189 -4.93 -22.14 12.65
N ALA A 190 -4.14 -21.71 11.66
CA ALA A 190 -4.49 -20.59 10.79
C ALA A 190 -5.69 -20.87 9.87
N THR A 191 -6.16 -22.12 9.82
CA THR A 191 -7.35 -22.55 9.05
C THR A 191 -8.60 -22.71 9.92
N ASP A 192 -8.49 -22.56 11.24
CA ASP A 192 -9.63 -22.64 12.16
C ASP A 192 -10.25 -21.25 12.32
N MET A 193 -11.23 -20.94 11.46
CA MET A 193 -11.84 -19.62 11.39
C MET A 193 -12.63 -19.27 12.65
N ASP A 194 -13.27 -20.26 13.29
CA ASP A 194 -14.04 -20.05 14.53
C ASP A 194 -13.13 -19.61 15.68
N VAL A 195 -11.98 -20.26 15.83
CA VAL A 195 -10.97 -19.86 16.84
C VAL A 195 -10.38 -18.49 16.51
N ILE A 196 -10.05 -18.22 15.24
CA ILE A 196 -9.56 -16.91 14.82
C ILE A 196 -10.58 -15.81 15.14
N ASP A 197 -11.86 -16.03 14.81
CA ASP A 197 -12.92 -15.06 15.06
C ASP A 197 -13.12 -14.79 16.55
N ALA A 198 -13.00 -15.82 17.40
CA ALA A 198 -13.04 -15.65 18.85
C ALA A 198 -11.88 -14.79 19.38
N ILE A 199 -10.64 -15.02 18.92
CA ILE A 199 -9.46 -14.23 19.29
C ILE A 199 -9.63 -12.77 18.83
N MET A 200 -10.04 -12.56 17.58
CA MET A 200 -10.26 -11.21 17.03
C MET A 200 -11.40 -10.48 17.74
N GLY A 201 -12.45 -11.20 18.15
CA GLY A 201 -13.55 -10.66 18.97
C GLY A 201 -13.04 -10.08 20.28
N LYS A 202 -12.29 -10.89 21.06
CA LYS A 202 -11.69 -10.44 22.33
C LYS A 202 -10.80 -9.21 22.16
N LEU A 203 -9.98 -9.17 21.10
CA LEU A 203 -9.12 -8.01 20.80
C LEU A 203 -9.92 -6.73 20.53
N ARG A 204 -11.05 -6.83 19.81
CA ARG A 204 -11.92 -5.66 19.52
C ARG A 204 -12.63 -5.12 20.76
N ASP A 205 -12.78 -5.95 21.79
CA ASP A 205 -13.48 -5.64 23.03
C ASP A 205 -12.57 -5.10 24.15
N ILE A 206 -11.25 -5.05 23.93
CA ILE A 206 -10.31 -4.37 24.83
C ILE A 206 -10.73 -2.90 24.99
N GLN A 207 -10.93 -2.48 26.24
CA GLN A 207 -11.35 -1.12 26.60
C GLN A 207 -10.22 -0.11 26.42
#